data_AF-A0A938KAG2-F1
#
_entry.id   AF-A0A938KAG2-F1
#
_cell.length_a   1.000
_cell.length_b   1.000
_cell.length_c   1.000
_cell.angle_alpha   90.00
_cell.angle_beta   90.00
_cell.angle_gamma   90.00
#
_symmetry.space_group_name_H-M   'P 1'
#
loop_
_entity.id
_entity.type
_entity.pdbx_description
1 polymer ?
#
loop_
_entity_poly.entity_id
_entity_poly.type
_entity_poly.pdbx_seq_one_letter_code
_entity_poly.pdbx_strand_id
1 'polypeptide(L)'
;MAQNPKAAQPTPNFRTPREQLCKEELNKLNSGGYVGHLEAHFQDLSIDEIVWESEALAKSHGIYLEFNRDRTGTEKEWLYMMRFSIAGGGPLNREQWRIFDEVSEKHTANQDGKPSLRLTTRQNIQLHWVRKKSVREIVQRIAETHFYTLNGCGDNTRNVMGCPLSRYSTLFDSNALAQKFGKYFRLPIEPHLQIFGINPNAEHTPEEHFHYGSNLLNRKFKIAFSALHLDELTGRYLPDNCVELRSDDLGIAPILDGNKVERFQVYIGGGQGERNGKPTFCALGKPIGIFHEKHLLAGLDAIVKVHQEWGDRQNRHWARLKYVVHAKGMDWYREQVRALIGNVFDPPDETLDIGPRHLHHGWIRQPSNGLWAYGAYIENGRLIDGPEADLKKMVRHLMENFPVNILITPNQDLLFTDIPADAKKRFETEMQRFGYGKRHGKDYSTLRKASVACVGLPTCRLSYTDSELFLPELIDELDGRGWGHMTESIGISGCERQCSRPATKTIGWVGSGKDRYQIKLLGTEDARHQGEALTDNEGKVYLRSVPREQTADVVEALFEHYEKNRRDGEAMGYFHQRLGMQAIVDFLRQHPKTAGLMGK
;
A
#
# COMPACT_ATOMS: atom_id res chain seq x y z
N MET A 1 14.00 19.25 -7.88
CA MET A 1 13.11 18.82 -8.98
C MET A 1 13.47 19.60 -10.23
N ALA A 2 14.43 19.12 -11.03
CA ALA A 2 14.60 19.64 -12.38
C ALA A 2 13.50 18.99 -13.24
N GLN A 3 12.35 19.65 -13.35
CA GLN A 3 11.31 19.22 -14.27
C GLN A 3 11.85 19.35 -15.70
N ASN A 4 11.72 18.28 -16.49
CA ASN A 4 12.02 18.32 -17.91
C ASN A 4 11.22 19.48 -18.55
N PRO A 5 11.86 20.56 -19.03
CA PRO A 5 11.20 21.78 -19.45
C PRO A 5 10.29 21.61 -20.69
N LYS A 6 10.30 20.42 -21.31
CA LYS A 6 9.44 20.07 -22.46
C LYS A 6 8.23 19.20 -22.12
N ALA A 7 8.09 18.72 -20.88
CA ALA A 7 6.90 17.96 -20.50
C ALA A 7 5.74 18.92 -20.21
N ALA A 8 4.59 18.71 -20.87
CA ALA A 8 3.38 19.45 -20.56
C ALA A 8 3.09 19.39 -19.04
N GLN A 9 2.64 20.48 -18.44
CA GLN A 9 2.22 20.47 -17.04
C GLN A 9 0.82 19.86 -16.94
N PRO A 10 0.49 19.16 -15.84
CA PRO A 10 -0.90 18.79 -15.56
C PRO A 10 -1.77 20.05 -15.44
N THR A 11 -2.93 20.03 -16.08
CA THR A 11 -3.92 21.13 -16.03
C THR A 11 -5.27 20.59 -15.55
N PRO A 12 -5.41 20.29 -14.24
CA PRO A 12 -6.62 19.65 -13.74
C PRO A 12 -7.84 20.59 -13.86
N ASN A 13 -8.98 20.04 -14.27
CA ASN A 13 -10.22 20.80 -14.41
C ASN A 13 -10.93 20.91 -13.06
N PHE A 14 -10.61 21.94 -12.29
CA PHE A 14 -11.16 22.16 -10.95
C PHE A 14 -12.62 22.58 -10.98
N ARG A 15 -13.41 22.12 -9.99
CA ARG A 15 -14.87 22.33 -9.95
C ARG A 15 -15.53 21.98 -11.28
N THR A 16 -15.14 20.82 -11.83
CA THR A 16 -15.54 20.33 -13.15
C THR A 16 -17.05 20.49 -13.38
N PRO A 17 -17.48 21.24 -14.42
CA PRO A 17 -18.89 21.38 -14.75
C PRO A 17 -19.55 20.03 -15.08
N ARG A 18 -20.87 19.92 -14.87
CA ARG A 18 -21.60 18.65 -15.02
C ARG A 18 -21.45 18.05 -16.42
N GLU A 19 -21.45 18.89 -17.45
CA GLU A 19 -21.32 18.54 -18.87
C GLU A 19 -19.91 18.07 -19.26
N GLN A 20 -18.91 18.29 -18.39
CA GLN A 20 -17.52 17.88 -18.61
C GLN A 20 -17.11 16.67 -17.75
N LEU A 21 -18.02 16.16 -16.92
CA LEU A 21 -17.77 15.00 -16.08
C LEU A 21 -17.42 13.76 -16.91
N CYS A 22 -16.44 12.98 -16.44
CA CYS A 22 -16.15 11.71 -17.08
C CYS A 22 -17.25 10.68 -16.82
N LYS A 23 -17.27 9.62 -17.63
CA LYS A 23 -18.29 8.56 -17.53
C LYS A 23 -18.43 7.95 -16.13
N GLU A 24 -17.33 7.80 -15.38
CA GLU A 24 -17.39 7.27 -14.00
C GLU A 24 -18.19 8.17 -13.05
N GLU A 25 -18.12 9.48 -13.23
CA GLU A 25 -18.85 10.46 -12.42
C GLU A 25 -20.33 10.46 -12.75
N LEU A 26 -20.67 10.38 -14.05
CA LEU A 26 -22.04 10.21 -14.50
C LEU A 26 -22.65 8.91 -13.97
N ASN A 27 -21.88 7.81 -14.00
CA ASN A 27 -22.30 6.53 -13.43
C ASN A 27 -22.57 6.62 -11.91
N LYS A 28 -21.69 7.31 -11.15
CA LYS A 28 -21.93 7.54 -9.71
C LYS A 28 -23.22 8.32 -9.47
N LEU A 29 -23.42 9.43 -10.17
CA LEU A 29 -24.62 10.28 -10.02
C LEU A 29 -25.92 9.52 -10.32
N ASN A 30 -25.89 8.61 -11.29
CA ASN A 30 -27.05 7.83 -11.71
C ASN A 30 -27.25 6.54 -10.89
N SER A 31 -26.36 6.22 -9.95
CA SER A 31 -26.36 4.94 -9.23
C SER A 31 -27.19 4.90 -7.94
N GLY A 32 -27.77 6.02 -7.50
CA GLY A 32 -28.53 6.06 -6.24
C GLY A 32 -27.68 5.76 -5.00
N GLY A 33 -26.46 6.30 -4.93
CA GLY A 33 -25.56 6.06 -3.80
C GLY A 33 -24.76 4.76 -3.95
N TYR A 34 -24.03 4.62 -5.06
CA TYR A 34 -23.15 3.50 -5.40
C TYR A 34 -23.80 2.10 -5.42
N VAL A 35 -25.13 2.03 -5.48
CA VAL A 35 -25.89 0.77 -5.55
C VAL A 35 -26.09 0.31 -7.00
N GLY A 36 -26.72 1.14 -7.83
CA GLY A 36 -27.11 0.78 -9.19
C GLY A 36 -27.88 -0.54 -9.25
N HIS A 37 -27.48 -1.42 -10.16
CA HIS A 37 -28.07 -2.78 -10.32
C HIS A 37 -27.18 -3.89 -9.75
N LEU A 38 -26.30 -3.58 -8.79
CA LEU A 38 -25.31 -4.54 -8.27
C LEU A 38 -25.95 -5.81 -7.70
N GLU A 39 -27.04 -5.68 -6.95
CA GLU A 39 -27.74 -6.83 -6.37
C GLU A 39 -28.20 -7.80 -7.46
N ALA A 40 -28.99 -7.32 -8.43
CA ALA A 40 -29.49 -8.12 -9.53
C ALA A 40 -28.34 -8.74 -10.35
N HIS A 41 -27.30 -7.96 -10.66
CA HIS A 41 -26.17 -8.45 -11.45
C HIS A 41 -25.33 -9.50 -10.71
N PHE A 42 -25.18 -9.44 -9.39
CA PHE A 42 -24.49 -10.49 -8.62
C PHE A 42 -25.38 -11.71 -8.33
N GLN A 43 -26.70 -11.58 -8.43
CA GLN A 43 -27.64 -12.70 -8.35
C GLN A 43 -27.77 -13.46 -9.67
N ASP A 44 -27.61 -12.79 -10.80
CA ASP A 44 -27.60 -13.43 -12.11
C ASP A 44 -26.31 -14.23 -12.34
N LEU A 45 -26.42 -15.56 -12.28
CA LEU A 45 -25.32 -16.50 -12.51
C LEU A 45 -25.30 -17.08 -13.94
N SER A 46 -26.14 -16.58 -14.85
CA SER A 46 -26.13 -17.00 -16.25
C SER A 46 -24.93 -16.44 -17.04
N ILE A 47 -24.32 -15.36 -16.53
CA ILE A 47 -23.11 -14.72 -17.06
C ILE A 47 -22.09 -14.51 -15.93
N ASP A 48 -20.81 -14.73 -16.21
CA ASP A 48 -19.74 -14.68 -15.20
C ASP A 48 -19.23 -13.26 -14.94
N GLU A 49 -19.32 -12.37 -15.91
CA GLU A 49 -19.00 -10.96 -15.77
C GLU A 49 -20.19 -10.12 -15.27
N ILE A 50 -19.90 -8.85 -15.04
CA ILE A 50 -20.89 -7.80 -14.82
C ILE A 50 -20.60 -6.64 -15.77
N VAL A 51 -21.66 -5.92 -16.17
CA VAL A 51 -21.54 -4.76 -17.07
C VAL A 51 -20.68 -3.66 -16.45
N TRP A 52 -20.13 -2.77 -17.30
CA TRP A 52 -19.15 -1.76 -16.90
C TRP A 52 -19.67 -0.83 -15.79
N GLU A 53 -20.95 -0.45 -15.84
CA GLU A 53 -21.60 0.41 -14.85
C GLU A 53 -21.52 -0.23 -13.46
N SER A 54 -21.93 -1.50 -13.34
CA SER A 54 -21.82 -2.26 -12.10
C SER A 54 -20.37 -2.55 -11.73
N GLU A 55 -19.50 -2.87 -12.68
CA GLU A 55 -18.07 -3.06 -12.39
C GLU A 55 -17.43 -1.82 -11.77
N ALA A 56 -17.82 -0.63 -12.24
CA ALA A 56 -17.33 0.63 -11.70
C ALA A 56 -17.84 0.89 -10.27
N LEU A 57 -19.09 0.53 -9.97
CA LEU A 57 -19.69 0.69 -8.63
C LEU A 57 -19.23 -0.38 -7.63
N ALA A 58 -19.07 -1.63 -8.08
CA ALA A 58 -18.60 -2.77 -7.28
C ALA A 58 -17.24 -2.50 -6.60
N LYS A 59 -16.44 -1.62 -7.19
CA LYS A 59 -15.18 -1.15 -6.60
C LYS A 59 -15.41 -0.46 -5.26
N SER A 60 -16.47 0.31 -5.04
CA SER A 60 -16.72 0.90 -3.72
C SER A 60 -17.02 -0.18 -2.67
N HIS A 61 -17.54 -1.33 -3.10
CA HIS A 61 -17.72 -2.55 -2.30
C HIS A 61 -16.50 -3.49 -2.35
N GLY A 62 -15.30 -2.99 -2.69
CA GLY A 62 -14.05 -3.75 -2.62
C GLY A 62 -13.88 -4.86 -3.65
N ILE A 63 -14.75 -4.94 -4.65
CA ILE A 63 -14.76 -6.02 -5.65
C ILE A 63 -14.23 -5.49 -6.98
N TYR A 64 -13.29 -6.20 -7.58
CA TYR A 64 -12.78 -5.96 -8.93
C TYR A 64 -13.10 -7.15 -9.83
N LEU A 65 -13.67 -6.88 -11.00
CA LEU A 65 -13.69 -7.82 -12.10
C LEU A 65 -12.30 -7.89 -12.74
N GLU A 66 -11.76 -9.10 -12.80
CA GLU A 66 -10.50 -9.49 -13.39
C GLU A 66 -10.73 -10.67 -14.34
N PHE A 67 -9.68 -11.14 -14.99
CA PHE A 67 -9.73 -12.35 -15.79
C PHE A 67 -8.36 -13.02 -15.77
N ASN A 68 -8.32 -14.33 -15.95
CA ASN A 68 -7.07 -15.07 -16.02
C ASN A 68 -6.30 -14.65 -17.29
N ARG A 69 -5.15 -14.00 -17.10
CA ARG A 69 -4.34 -13.49 -18.21
C ARG A 69 -3.34 -14.49 -18.78
N ASP A 70 -3.22 -15.68 -18.19
CA ASP A 70 -2.37 -16.73 -18.74
C ASP A 70 -3.09 -17.56 -19.78
N ARG A 71 -4.43 -17.46 -19.84
CA ARG A 71 -5.18 -17.98 -20.99
C ARG A 71 -4.97 -17.06 -22.19
N THR A 72 -4.52 -17.65 -23.30
CA THR A 72 -4.45 -16.99 -24.60
C THR A 72 -5.74 -17.27 -25.37
N GLY A 73 -6.29 -16.28 -26.06
CA GLY A 73 -7.56 -16.39 -26.80
C GLY A 73 -8.46 -15.18 -26.62
N THR A 74 -9.62 -15.21 -27.28
CA THR A 74 -10.65 -14.15 -27.19
C THR A 74 -11.60 -14.35 -26.03
N GLU A 75 -11.84 -15.60 -25.63
CA GLU A 75 -12.68 -15.94 -24.47
C GLU A 75 -11.94 -15.63 -23.17
N LYS A 76 -12.63 -14.94 -22.27
CA LYS A 76 -12.09 -14.57 -20.96
C LYS A 76 -12.60 -15.52 -19.90
N GLU A 77 -11.67 -16.09 -19.15
CA GLU A 77 -12.00 -16.71 -17.88
C GLU A 77 -12.14 -15.62 -16.83
N TRP A 78 -13.38 -15.18 -16.57
CA TRP A 78 -13.67 -14.12 -15.61
C TRP A 78 -13.45 -14.57 -14.17
N LEU A 79 -12.87 -13.66 -13.40
CA LEU A 79 -12.51 -13.82 -12.00
C LEU A 79 -12.84 -12.53 -11.25
N TYR A 80 -12.90 -12.63 -9.94
CA TYR A 80 -13.06 -11.49 -9.04
C TYR A 80 -11.91 -11.45 -8.05
N MET A 81 -11.40 -10.23 -7.80
CA MET A 81 -10.58 -9.93 -6.64
C MET A 81 -11.44 -9.21 -5.62
N MET A 82 -11.40 -9.67 -4.38
CA MET A 82 -12.12 -9.08 -3.25
C MET A 82 -11.12 -8.57 -2.24
N ARG A 83 -11.26 -7.31 -1.81
CA ARG A 83 -10.39 -6.70 -0.80
C ARG A 83 -11.19 -6.30 0.42
N PHE A 84 -10.73 -6.75 1.58
CA PHE A 84 -11.34 -6.49 2.88
C PHE A 84 -10.59 -5.38 3.61
N SER A 85 -11.31 -4.32 3.97
CA SER A 85 -10.76 -3.18 4.69
C SER A 85 -10.59 -3.52 6.16
N ILE A 86 -9.36 -3.43 6.66
CA ILE A 86 -9.00 -3.74 8.03
C ILE A 86 -8.20 -2.54 8.56
N ALA A 87 -8.89 -1.55 9.11
CA ALA A 87 -8.26 -0.31 9.55
C ALA A 87 -7.20 -0.60 10.62
N GLY A 88 -6.00 -0.04 10.47
CA GLY A 88 -4.85 -0.38 11.31
C GLY A 88 -4.31 -1.81 11.15
N GLY A 89 -4.88 -2.63 10.26
CA GLY A 89 -4.43 -3.99 9.99
C GLY A 89 -4.87 -5.06 10.98
N GLY A 90 -5.69 -4.73 11.97
CA GLY A 90 -6.14 -5.65 13.00
C GLY A 90 -6.33 -4.93 14.34
N PRO A 91 -6.35 -5.65 15.47
CA PRO A 91 -6.08 -7.09 15.58
C PRO A 91 -7.21 -7.97 15.02
N LEU A 92 -6.83 -9.11 14.41
CA LEU A 92 -7.73 -10.23 14.12
C LEU A 92 -7.50 -11.31 15.18
N ASN A 93 -8.58 -11.74 15.83
CA ASN A 93 -8.54 -12.87 16.75
C ASN A 93 -8.63 -14.22 16.00
N ARG A 94 -8.52 -15.33 16.75
CA ARG A 94 -8.61 -16.70 16.21
C ARG A 94 -9.84 -16.92 15.34
N GLU A 95 -11.01 -16.52 15.82
CA GLU A 95 -12.28 -16.80 15.14
C GLU A 95 -12.41 -16.00 13.85
N GLN A 96 -12.05 -14.70 13.89
CA GLN A 96 -12.04 -13.85 12.70
C GLN A 96 -11.05 -14.39 11.65
N TRP A 97 -9.85 -14.79 12.06
CA TRP A 97 -8.87 -15.38 11.15
C TRP A 97 -9.35 -16.72 10.56
N ARG A 98 -9.93 -17.59 11.38
CA ARG A 98 -10.50 -18.87 10.94
C ARG A 98 -11.50 -18.67 9.79
N ILE A 99 -12.37 -17.67 9.89
CA ILE A 99 -13.33 -17.34 8.84
C ILE A 99 -12.62 -16.92 7.54
N PHE A 100 -11.60 -16.04 7.61
CA PHE A 100 -10.80 -15.67 6.43
C PHE A 100 -10.11 -16.89 5.79
N ASP A 101 -9.54 -17.75 6.62
CA ASP A 101 -8.84 -18.95 6.18
C ASP A 101 -9.79 -19.93 5.47
N GLU A 102 -10.92 -20.28 6.10
CA GLU A 102 -11.95 -21.16 5.53
C GLU A 102 -12.53 -20.64 4.22
N VAL A 103 -12.85 -19.34 4.18
CA VAL A 103 -13.38 -18.69 2.97
C VAL A 103 -12.36 -18.76 1.84
N SER A 104 -11.08 -18.52 2.13
CA SER A 104 -10.03 -18.64 1.12
C SER A 104 -9.87 -20.08 0.62
N GLU A 105 -9.91 -21.06 1.52
CA GLU A 105 -9.79 -22.49 1.20
C GLU A 105 -10.93 -22.95 0.28
N LYS A 106 -12.16 -22.51 0.56
CA LYS A 106 -13.35 -22.92 -0.18
C LYS A 106 -13.51 -22.23 -1.53
N HIS A 107 -13.12 -20.96 -1.63
CA HIS A 107 -13.53 -20.11 -2.75
C HIS A 107 -12.40 -19.57 -3.62
N THR A 108 -11.14 -19.83 -3.27
CA THR A 108 -9.99 -19.41 -4.06
C THR A 108 -9.19 -20.61 -4.53
N ALA A 109 -8.69 -20.56 -5.75
CA ALA A 109 -7.74 -21.54 -6.27
C ALA A 109 -6.96 -20.88 -7.40
N ASN A 110 -5.64 -20.77 -7.25
CA ASN A 110 -4.78 -20.36 -8.35
C ASN A 110 -4.75 -21.45 -9.46
N GLN A 111 -3.92 -21.25 -10.47
CA GLN A 111 -3.79 -22.21 -11.58
C GLN A 111 -3.30 -23.60 -11.15
N ASP A 112 -2.56 -23.68 -10.05
CA ASP A 112 -2.10 -24.94 -9.46
C ASP A 112 -3.15 -25.57 -8.52
N GLY A 113 -4.37 -25.01 -8.47
CA GLY A 113 -5.42 -25.47 -7.57
C GLY A 113 -5.23 -25.08 -6.11
N LYS A 114 -4.35 -24.10 -5.82
CA LYS A 114 -3.98 -23.74 -4.45
C LYS A 114 -4.73 -22.51 -3.94
N PRO A 115 -5.40 -22.61 -2.78
CA PRO A 115 -6.03 -21.47 -2.14
C PRO A 115 -4.99 -20.53 -1.54
N SER A 116 -5.28 -19.23 -1.50
CA SER A 116 -4.37 -18.26 -0.90
C SER A 116 -5.06 -17.03 -0.32
N LEU A 117 -4.39 -16.41 0.65
CA LEU A 117 -4.69 -15.06 1.13
C LEU A 117 -3.55 -14.13 0.71
N ARG A 118 -3.88 -12.88 0.38
CA ARG A 118 -2.89 -11.85 0.02
C ARG A 118 -2.96 -10.66 0.95
N LEU A 119 -1.98 -10.55 1.84
CA LEU A 119 -1.74 -9.39 2.70
C LEU A 119 -1.25 -8.24 1.85
N THR A 120 -1.66 -7.00 2.10
CA THR A 120 -1.40 -5.89 1.16
C THR A 120 -0.52 -4.81 1.74
N THR A 121 0.07 -3.99 0.87
CA THR A 121 0.83 -2.77 1.26
C THR A 121 0.01 -1.72 2.01
N ARG A 122 -1.28 -2.00 2.26
CA ARG A 122 -2.21 -1.15 3.00
C ARG A 122 -2.94 -1.89 4.11
N GLN A 123 -2.35 -2.95 4.66
CA GLN A 123 -2.89 -3.69 5.80
C GLN A 123 -4.26 -4.34 5.56
N ASN A 124 -4.62 -4.59 4.30
CA ASN A 124 -5.82 -5.35 3.92
C ASN A 124 -5.48 -6.82 3.66
N ILE A 125 -6.52 -7.65 3.62
CA ILE A 125 -6.52 -8.97 3.00
C ILE A 125 -7.19 -8.88 1.62
N GLN A 126 -6.63 -9.58 0.64
CA GLN A 126 -7.26 -9.83 -0.66
C GLN A 126 -7.47 -11.31 -0.89
N LEU A 127 -8.61 -11.64 -1.50
CA LEU A 127 -8.88 -12.92 -2.14
C LEU A 127 -8.81 -12.72 -3.65
N HIS A 128 -8.16 -13.66 -4.33
CA HIS A 128 -8.02 -13.71 -5.78
C HIS A 128 -8.67 -14.98 -6.29
N TRP A 129 -8.88 -15.09 -7.61
CA TRP A 129 -9.44 -16.29 -8.24
C TRP A 129 -10.89 -16.61 -7.83
N VAL A 130 -11.62 -15.63 -7.30
CA VAL A 130 -13.01 -15.82 -6.89
C VAL A 130 -13.92 -15.88 -8.12
N ARG A 131 -14.89 -16.80 -8.13
CA ARG A 131 -15.94 -16.86 -9.16
C ARG A 131 -17.16 -16.06 -8.72
N LYS A 132 -17.93 -15.55 -9.69
CA LYS A 132 -19.14 -14.74 -9.44
C LYS A 132 -20.08 -15.40 -8.44
N LYS A 133 -20.34 -16.71 -8.63
CA LYS A 133 -21.20 -17.53 -7.75
C LYS A 133 -20.80 -17.52 -6.28
N SER A 134 -19.53 -17.23 -5.96
CA SER A 134 -19.02 -17.19 -4.59
C SER A 134 -18.97 -15.79 -3.99
N VAL A 135 -19.10 -14.72 -4.79
CA VAL A 135 -18.93 -13.34 -4.30
C VAL A 135 -19.88 -13.03 -3.15
N ARG A 136 -21.18 -13.34 -3.29
CA ARG A 136 -22.17 -13.04 -2.24
C ARG A 136 -21.91 -13.83 -0.96
N GLU A 137 -21.66 -15.14 -1.08
CA GLU A 137 -21.37 -16.01 0.07
C GLU A 137 -20.13 -15.54 0.83
N ILE A 138 -19.06 -15.19 0.12
CA ILE A 138 -17.83 -14.65 0.72
C ILE A 138 -18.13 -13.36 1.49
N VAL A 139 -18.84 -12.40 0.88
CA VAL A 139 -19.16 -11.13 1.55
C VAL A 139 -19.98 -11.39 2.82
N GLN A 140 -20.99 -12.25 2.74
CA GLN A 140 -21.84 -12.60 3.88
C GLN A 140 -21.06 -13.28 5.00
N ARG A 141 -20.22 -14.27 4.66
CA ARG A 141 -19.43 -15.03 5.62
C ARG A 141 -18.39 -14.16 6.32
N ILE A 142 -17.73 -13.27 5.60
CA ILE A 142 -16.73 -12.36 6.20
C ILE A 142 -17.41 -11.28 7.05
N ALA A 143 -18.64 -10.85 6.74
CA ALA A 143 -19.35 -9.87 7.56
C ALA A 143 -19.55 -10.34 9.02
N GLU A 144 -19.57 -11.66 9.28
CA GLU A 144 -19.60 -12.22 10.65
C GLU A 144 -18.38 -11.83 11.50
N THR A 145 -17.28 -11.42 10.85
CA THR A 145 -16.07 -10.94 11.52
C THR A 145 -16.12 -9.46 11.90
N HIS A 146 -17.16 -8.74 11.46
CA HIS A 146 -17.25 -7.27 11.45
C HIS A 146 -16.20 -6.57 10.57
N PHE A 147 -15.58 -7.31 9.64
CA PHE A 147 -14.83 -6.74 8.52
C PHE A 147 -15.65 -6.81 7.24
N TYR A 148 -15.41 -5.86 6.32
CA TYR A 148 -16.18 -5.72 5.08
C TYR A 148 -15.26 -5.44 3.91
N THR A 149 -15.74 -5.72 2.70
CA THR A 149 -15.06 -5.30 1.47
C THR A 149 -15.27 -3.81 1.15
N LEU A 150 -16.24 -3.16 1.81
CA LEU A 150 -16.51 -1.73 1.69
C LEU A 150 -15.22 -0.89 1.86
N ASN A 151 -15.05 0.16 1.04
CA ASN A 151 -13.85 1.01 0.99
C ASN A 151 -12.54 0.30 0.58
N GLY A 152 -12.55 -0.99 0.25
CA GLY A 152 -11.32 -1.67 -0.23
C GLY A 152 -10.82 -1.04 -1.54
N CYS A 153 -11.77 -0.59 -2.35
CA CYS A 153 -11.58 -0.10 -3.71
C CYS A 153 -12.47 1.15 -3.96
N GLY A 154 -12.58 1.63 -5.21
CA GLY A 154 -13.50 2.74 -5.54
C GLY A 154 -12.92 4.15 -5.38
N ASP A 155 -13.79 5.15 -5.59
CA ASP A 155 -13.53 6.60 -5.50
C ASP A 155 -14.06 7.14 -4.16
N ASN A 156 -13.44 6.67 -3.08
CA ASN A 156 -13.73 6.94 -1.68
C ASN A 156 -12.41 6.85 -0.88
N THR A 157 -12.44 7.02 0.44
CA THR A 157 -11.27 6.70 1.27
C THR A 157 -10.97 5.20 1.23
N ARG A 158 -9.69 4.86 1.18
CA ARG A 158 -9.22 3.48 1.30
C ARG A 158 -8.95 3.16 2.76
N ASN A 159 -8.58 1.90 3.01
CA ASN A 159 -8.11 1.48 4.31
C ASN A 159 -7.11 2.48 4.92
N VAL A 160 -7.43 2.90 6.14
CA VAL A 160 -6.63 3.82 6.93
C VAL A 160 -5.55 3.00 7.62
N MET A 161 -4.30 3.33 7.34
CA MET A 161 -3.15 2.61 7.90
C MET A 161 -2.75 3.20 9.25
N GLY A 162 -2.23 2.35 10.12
CA GLY A 162 -1.62 2.74 11.39
C GLY A 162 -0.50 1.77 11.74
N CYS A 163 0.51 2.22 12.48
CA CYS A 163 1.58 1.33 12.93
C CYS A 163 0.99 0.22 13.82
N PRO A 164 1.16 -1.07 13.50
CA PRO A 164 0.56 -2.16 14.27
C PRO A 164 1.11 -2.24 15.70
N LEU A 165 2.38 -1.93 15.92
CA LEU A 165 3.00 -1.96 17.25
C LEU A 165 2.59 -0.81 18.16
N SER A 166 2.14 0.32 17.60
CA SER A 166 1.77 1.49 18.41
C SER A 166 0.64 1.19 19.39
N ARG A 167 -0.18 0.15 19.11
CA ARG A 167 -1.19 -0.39 20.02
C ARG A 167 -0.66 -0.79 21.40
N TYR A 168 0.62 -1.15 21.47
CA TYR A 168 1.28 -1.60 22.69
C TYR A 168 2.23 -0.55 23.28
N SER A 169 2.21 0.66 22.71
CA SER A 169 2.96 1.80 23.23
C SER A 169 2.33 2.30 24.53
N THR A 170 3.16 2.71 25.47
CA THR A 170 2.73 3.44 26.68
C THR A 170 2.60 4.95 26.45
N LEU A 171 3.01 5.44 25.28
CA LEU A 171 2.99 6.87 24.92
C LEU A 171 1.69 7.26 24.22
N PHE A 172 1.36 6.57 23.12
CA PHE A 172 0.24 6.89 22.24
C PHE A 172 -0.04 5.74 21.26
N ASP A 173 -1.30 5.54 20.89
CA ASP A 173 -1.76 4.49 19.97
C ASP A 173 -2.21 5.05 18.60
N SER A 174 -1.30 5.02 17.62
CA SER A 174 -1.62 5.39 16.23
C SER A 174 -2.56 4.40 15.54
N ASN A 175 -2.58 3.14 15.99
CA ASN A 175 -3.44 2.08 15.47
C ASN A 175 -4.90 2.36 15.82
N ALA A 176 -5.17 2.75 17.07
CA ALA A 176 -6.49 3.18 17.52
C ALA A 176 -6.98 4.42 16.75
N LEU A 177 -6.10 5.40 16.48
CA LEU A 177 -6.46 6.52 15.60
C LEU A 177 -6.81 6.03 14.18
N ALA A 178 -5.99 5.15 13.59
CA ALA A 178 -6.29 4.61 12.28
C ALA A 178 -7.66 3.90 12.22
N GLN A 179 -8.02 3.14 13.27
CA GLN A 179 -9.34 2.51 13.39
C GLN A 179 -10.47 3.54 13.53
N LYS A 180 -10.32 4.53 14.42
CA LYS A 180 -11.29 5.62 14.64
C LYS A 180 -11.57 6.37 13.35
N PHE A 181 -10.52 6.82 12.66
CA PHE A 181 -10.63 7.57 11.41
C PHE A 181 -11.07 6.67 10.25
N GLY A 182 -10.69 5.40 10.24
CA GLY A 182 -11.20 4.41 9.30
C GLY A 182 -12.71 4.23 9.40
N LYS A 183 -13.26 4.23 10.62
CA LYS A 183 -14.71 4.17 10.86
C LYS A 183 -15.40 5.48 10.44
N TYR A 184 -14.86 6.65 10.82
CA TYR A 184 -15.42 7.95 10.45
C TYR A 184 -15.49 8.15 8.93
N PHE A 185 -14.41 7.81 8.22
CA PHE A 185 -14.34 7.97 6.77
C PHE A 185 -14.92 6.79 5.99
N ARG A 186 -15.50 5.78 6.63
CA ARG A 186 -16.13 4.67 5.90
C ARG A 186 -17.35 5.19 5.11
N LEU A 187 -17.60 4.60 3.94
CA LEU A 187 -18.88 4.81 3.25
C LEU A 187 -20.04 4.32 4.14
N PRO A 188 -21.25 4.88 3.98
CA PRO A 188 -22.44 4.31 4.59
C PRO A 188 -22.56 2.81 4.29
N ILE A 189 -22.82 2.02 5.32
CA ILE A 189 -22.77 0.55 5.20
C ILE A 189 -24.08 -0.03 4.66
N GLU A 190 -25.21 0.65 4.83
CA GLU A 190 -26.54 0.16 4.50
C GLU A 190 -26.67 -0.29 3.04
N PRO A 191 -26.17 0.47 2.04
CA PRO A 191 -26.12 0.01 0.65
C PRO A 191 -25.37 -1.32 0.47
N HIS A 192 -24.27 -1.52 1.19
CA HIS A 192 -23.48 -2.75 1.14
C HIS A 192 -24.24 -3.92 1.74
N LEU A 193 -24.90 -3.73 2.89
CA LEU A 193 -25.70 -4.77 3.52
C LEU A 193 -26.86 -5.20 2.62
N GLN A 194 -27.54 -4.22 1.99
CA GLN A 194 -28.63 -4.48 1.04
C GLN A 194 -28.16 -5.32 -0.14
N ILE A 195 -27.13 -4.87 -0.88
CA ILE A 195 -26.66 -5.54 -2.10
C ILE A 195 -26.31 -7.01 -1.86
N PHE A 196 -25.68 -7.30 -0.72
CA PHE A 196 -25.20 -8.64 -0.41
C PHE A 196 -26.15 -9.42 0.50
N GLY A 197 -27.31 -8.86 0.87
CA GLY A 197 -28.28 -9.53 1.74
C GLY A 197 -27.71 -9.90 3.11
N ILE A 198 -26.93 -9.01 3.72
CA ILE A 198 -26.42 -9.17 5.09
C ILE A 198 -27.48 -8.65 6.06
N ASN A 199 -27.68 -9.34 7.18
CA ASN A 199 -28.65 -8.92 8.20
C ASN A 199 -28.34 -7.49 8.69
N PRO A 200 -29.31 -6.55 8.64
CA PRO A 200 -29.08 -5.15 9.02
C PRO A 200 -28.69 -4.96 10.49
N ASN A 201 -29.01 -5.90 11.37
CA ASN A 201 -28.59 -5.84 12.78
C ASN A 201 -27.08 -6.09 12.98
N ALA A 202 -26.34 -6.43 11.92
CA ALA A 202 -24.90 -6.69 12.00
C ALA A 202 -24.10 -5.41 12.29
N GLU A 203 -24.47 -4.27 11.70
CA GLU A 203 -23.81 -2.98 11.89
C GLU A 203 -24.58 -1.83 11.23
N HIS A 204 -24.43 -0.61 11.77
CA HIS A 204 -24.99 0.61 11.21
C HIS A 204 -23.93 1.69 10.97
N THR A 205 -24.22 2.59 10.04
CA THR A 205 -23.43 3.80 9.85
C THR A 205 -23.52 4.67 11.13
N PRO A 206 -22.40 5.11 11.71
CA PRO A 206 -22.42 5.99 12.88
C PRO A 206 -23.08 7.34 12.57
N GLU A 207 -23.66 7.98 13.59
CA GLU A 207 -24.21 9.34 13.46
C GLU A 207 -23.16 10.31 12.92
N GLU A 208 -21.98 10.33 13.54
CA GLU A 208 -20.83 11.11 13.09
C GLU A 208 -20.02 10.31 12.05
N HIS A 209 -20.11 10.71 10.79
CA HIS A 209 -19.39 10.11 9.67
C HIS A 209 -19.11 11.14 8.56
N PHE A 210 -18.17 10.83 7.66
CA PHE A 210 -17.87 11.68 6.52
C PHE A 210 -18.99 11.66 5.47
N HIS A 211 -19.47 12.84 5.07
CA HIS A 211 -20.52 12.98 4.07
C HIS A 211 -19.98 12.97 2.64
N TYR A 212 -20.05 11.80 1.99
CA TYR A 212 -19.58 11.61 0.62
C TYR A 212 -20.47 12.23 -0.48
N GLY A 213 -21.75 12.45 -0.19
CA GLY A 213 -22.75 12.82 -1.19
C GLY A 213 -22.92 11.77 -2.30
N SER A 214 -23.79 12.07 -3.28
CA SER A 214 -24.11 11.15 -4.37
C SER A 214 -22.95 10.90 -5.35
N ASN A 215 -22.01 11.85 -5.45
CA ASN A 215 -20.89 11.77 -6.39
C ASN A 215 -19.57 11.28 -5.77
N LEU A 216 -19.59 10.85 -4.50
CA LEU A 216 -18.41 10.36 -3.77
C LEU A 216 -17.18 11.31 -3.90
N LEU A 217 -15.96 10.77 -3.78
CA LEU A 217 -14.74 11.50 -4.08
C LEU A 217 -14.39 11.42 -5.57
N ASN A 218 -13.49 12.29 -6.01
CA ASN A 218 -13.01 12.42 -7.40
C ASN A 218 -12.14 11.22 -7.79
N ARG A 219 -11.42 10.66 -6.81
CA ARG A 219 -10.62 9.44 -6.93
C ARG A 219 -10.40 8.82 -5.56
N LYS A 220 -9.74 7.65 -5.53
CA LYS A 220 -9.25 7.03 -4.29
C LYS A 220 -8.49 8.03 -3.40
N PHE A 221 -8.76 7.98 -2.11
CA PHE A 221 -8.11 8.81 -1.11
C PHE A 221 -7.48 7.93 -0.03
N LYS A 222 -6.23 8.19 0.36
CA LYS A 222 -5.44 7.31 1.23
C LYS A 222 -4.97 8.05 2.48
N ILE A 223 -5.07 7.40 3.63
CA ILE A 223 -4.76 7.97 4.94
C ILE A 223 -3.81 7.02 5.69
N ALA A 224 -2.81 7.57 6.36
CA ALA A 224 -1.82 6.83 7.15
C ALA A 224 -1.40 7.57 8.42
N PHE A 225 -1.34 6.85 9.54
CA PHE A 225 -0.82 7.33 10.83
C PHE A 225 0.51 6.63 11.15
N SER A 226 1.57 7.39 11.32
CA SER A 226 2.88 6.87 11.76
C SER A 226 2.98 6.85 13.29
N ALA A 227 4.10 6.37 13.82
CA ALA A 227 4.27 6.16 15.25
C ALA A 227 5.60 6.67 15.81
N LEU A 228 5.69 6.63 17.14
CA LEU A 228 6.90 6.76 17.92
C LEU A 228 7.02 5.52 18.80
N HIS A 229 8.22 4.95 18.89
CA HIS A 229 8.51 3.80 19.73
C HIS A 229 9.61 4.10 20.72
N LEU A 230 9.45 3.66 21.97
CA LEU A 230 10.50 3.75 22.97
C LEU A 230 11.60 2.76 22.59
N ASP A 231 12.80 3.27 22.38
CA ASP A 231 14.02 2.47 22.39
C ASP A 231 14.42 2.26 23.86
N GLU A 232 14.18 1.05 24.39
CA GLU A 232 14.49 0.70 25.77
C GLU A 232 15.99 0.80 26.09
N LEU A 233 16.89 0.70 25.09
CA LEU A 233 18.33 0.78 25.30
C LEU A 233 18.79 2.22 25.53
N THR A 234 18.25 3.16 24.74
CA THR A 234 18.65 4.57 24.81
C THR A 234 17.71 5.43 25.65
N GLY A 235 16.53 4.91 26.00
CA GLY A 235 15.46 5.64 26.68
C GLY A 235 14.81 6.73 25.81
N ARG A 236 15.06 6.73 24.50
CA ARG A 236 14.56 7.76 23.57
C ARG A 236 13.38 7.21 22.78
N TYR A 237 12.43 8.09 22.46
CA TYR A 237 11.41 7.78 21.47
C TYR A 237 11.97 7.99 20.07
N LEU A 238 11.91 6.95 19.25
CA LEU A 238 12.33 6.96 17.85
C LEU A 238 11.10 6.98 16.93
N PRO A 239 11.11 7.80 15.87
CA PRO A 239 10.02 7.85 14.91
C PRO A 239 9.99 6.60 14.03
N ASP A 240 8.79 6.17 13.67
CA ASP A 240 8.55 4.98 12.86
C ASP A 240 7.60 5.28 11.70
N ASN A 241 8.14 5.20 10.48
CA ASN A 241 7.43 5.40 9.23
C ASN A 241 7.10 4.09 8.49
N CYS A 242 6.81 3.00 9.20
CA CYS A 242 6.42 1.72 8.61
C CYS A 242 5.24 1.83 7.62
N VAL A 243 4.37 2.81 7.83
CA VAL A 243 3.21 3.13 6.97
C VAL A 243 3.56 3.91 5.71
N GLU A 244 4.80 4.41 5.58
CA GLU A 244 5.27 5.25 4.48
C GLU A 244 4.34 6.45 4.23
N LEU A 245 4.07 7.23 5.30
CA LEU A 245 2.96 8.18 5.40
C LEU A 245 2.95 9.22 4.28
N ARG A 246 4.13 9.63 3.80
CA ARG A 246 4.26 10.65 2.74
C ARG A 246 3.87 10.10 1.35
N SER A 247 3.63 8.80 1.20
CA SER A 247 3.11 8.22 -0.04
C SER A 247 1.57 8.29 -0.16
N ASP A 248 0.89 8.75 0.89
CA ASP A 248 -0.57 8.82 1.04
C ASP A 248 -1.14 10.24 0.75
N ASP A 249 -2.45 10.32 0.49
CA ASP A 249 -3.10 11.63 0.29
C ASP A 249 -3.11 12.43 1.60
N LEU A 250 -3.27 11.75 2.75
CA LEU A 250 -3.07 12.24 4.11
C LEU A 250 -2.05 11.37 4.85
N GLY A 251 -0.96 11.98 5.31
CA GLY A 251 -0.02 11.36 6.24
C GLY A 251 -0.02 12.11 7.56
N ILE A 252 -0.09 11.40 8.69
CA ILE A 252 -0.17 12.00 10.02
C ILE A 252 1.00 11.47 10.86
N ALA A 253 1.89 12.36 11.26
CA ALA A 253 3.03 12.06 12.11
C ALA A 253 2.83 12.62 13.53
N PRO A 254 2.97 11.82 14.59
CA PRO A 254 2.91 12.30 15.97
C PRO A 254 4.11 13.21 16.28
N ILE A 255 3.87 14.25 17.09
CA ILE A 255 4.92 15.11 17.64
C ILE A 255 5.05 14.79 19.12
N LEU A 256 6.27 14.51 19.56
CA LEU A 256 6.58 14.27 20.96
C LEU A 256 6.76 15.60 21.69
N ASP A 257 5.91 15.85 22.69
CA ASP A 257 5.98 16.99 23.60
C ASP A 257 6.31 16.51 25.01
N GLY A 258 7.60 16.50 25.34
CA GLY A 258 8.09 15.85 26.55
C GLY A 258 7.82 14.35 26.50
N ASN A 259 6.88 13.86 27.32
CA ASN A 259 6.46 12.44 27.37
C ASN A 259 5.01 12.25 26.91
N LYS A 260 4.51 13.11 26.03
CA LYS A 260 3.14 13.04 25.51
C LYS A 260 3.10 13.28 24.00
N VAL A 261 2.04 12.80 23.36
CA VAL A 261 1.71 13.10 21.97
C VAL A 261 0.31 13.73 21.97
N GLU A 262 0.24 15.05 21.85
CA GLU A 262 -1.03 15.80 21.77
C GLU A 262 -1.15 16.61 20.46
N ARG A 263 -0.09 16.58 19.64
CA ARG A 263 0.04 17.32 18.38
C ARG A 263 0.53 16.40 17.27
N PHE A 264 0.09 16.72 16.06
CA PHE A 264 0.37 15.92 14.87
C PHE A 264 0.74 16.81 13.69
N GLN A 265 1.89 16.55 13.06
CA GLN A 265 2.20 17.11 11.75
C GLN A 265 1.39 16.37 10.69
N VAL A 266 0.57 17.11 9.96
CA VAL A 266 -0.20 16.56 8.83
C VAL A 266 0.50 16.87 7.51
N TYR A 267 0.56 15.88 6.63
CA TYR A 267 1.10 15.95 5.27
C TYR A 267 -0.01 15.67 4.27
N ILE A 268 -0.02 16.39 3.15
CA ILE A 268 -1.03 16.23 2.10
C ILE A 268 -0.42 16.05 0.70
N GLY A 269 -1.14 15.36 -0.18
CA GLY A 269 -0.80 15.32 -1.61
C GLY A 269 0.28 14.30 -2.01
N GLY A 270 0.47 13.23 -1.24
CA GLY A 270 1.26 12.09 -1.67
C GLY A 270 0.53 11.20 -2.69
N GLY A 271 1.30 10.47 -3.49
CA GLY A 271 0.75 9.43 -4.35
C GLY A 271 1.67 8.96 -5.47
N GLN A 272 1.83 7.64 -5.58
CA GLN A 272 2.84 7.01 -6.44
C GLN A 272 2.41 6.74 -7.90
N GLY A 273 1.12 6.82 -8.23
CA GLY A 273 0.66 6.51 -9.58
C GLY A 273 1.12 7.54 -10.62
N GLU A 274 1.78 7.09 -11.66
CA GLU A 274 2.31 7.88 -12.79
C GLU A 274 1.90 7.18 -14.08
N ARG A 275 1.84 7.88 -15.22
CA ARG A 275 1.54 7.29 -16.52
C ARG A 275 2.57 7.71 -17.54
N ASN A 276 3.21 6.73 -18.16
CA ASN A 276 4.26 6.97 -19.14
C ASN A 276 3.71 7.75 -20.34
N GLY A 277 4.42 8.81 -20.74
CA GLY A 277 4.00 9.69 -21.85
C GLY A 277 2.80 10.57 -21.55
N LYS A 278 2.36 10.67 -20.28
CA LYS A 278 1.34 11.64 -19.83
C LYS A 278 1.93 12.53 -18.75
N PRO A 279 1.46 13.79 -18.63
CA PRO A 279 1.96 14.74 -17.64
C PRO A 279 1.41 14.39 -16.25
N THR A 280 2.04 13.39 -15.65
CA THR A 280 1.71 12.76 -14.38
C THR A 280 3.03 12.40 -13.70
N PHE A 281 3.05 12.36 -12.37
CA PHE A 281 4.31 12.21 -11.60
C PHE A 281 4.06 11.52 -10.27
N CYS A 282 5.05 10.84 -9.68
CA CYS A 282 5.01 10.42 -8.28
C CYS A 282 5.20 11.64 -7.35
N ALA A 283 4.53 11.65 -6.21
CA ALA A 283 4.64 12.74 -5.25
C ALA A 283 4.74 12.21 -3.82
N LEU A 284 5.57 12.88 -3.02
CA LEU A 284 5.55 12.79 -1.57
C LEU A 284 4.68 13.91 -1.00
N GLY A 285 3.95 13.59 0.06
CA GLY A 285 3.11 14.55 0.78
C GLY A 285 3.93 15.71 1.34
N LYS A 286 3.35 16.90 1.29
CA LYS A 286 3.94 18.15 1.81
C LYS A 286 3.24 18.54 3.11
N PRO A 287 3.96 19.08 4.09
CA PRO A 287 3.39 19.38 5.40
C PRO A 287 2.40 20.55 5.30
N ILE A 288 1.13 20.32 5.66
CA ILE A 288 0.09 21.36 5.65
C ILE A 288 0.12 22.20 6.93
N GLY A 289 0.36 21.57 8.09
CA GLY A 289 0.37 22.23 9.39
C GLY A 289 0.34 21.24 10.54
N ILE A 290 0.42 21.77 11.75
CA ILE A 290 0.41 20.99 13.00
C ILE A 290 -0.97 21.12 13.67
N PHE A 291 -1.61 19.99 13.93
CA PHE A 291 -2.94 19.91 14.50
C PHE A 291 -2.86 19.33 15.92
N HIS A 292 -3.52 19.99 16.87
CA HIS A 292 -3.81 19.37 18.16
C HIS A 292 -4.83 18.24 17.99
N GLU A 293 -4.74 17.20 18.83
CA GLU A 293 -5.63 16.03 18.77
C GLU A 293 -7.11 16.40 18.70
N LYS A 294 -7.54 17.38 19.53
CA LYS A 294 -8.92 17.88 19.57
C LYS A 294 -9.43 18.49 18.25
N HIS A 295 -8.53 18.95 17.39
CA HIS A 295 -8.86 19.55 16.09
C HIS A 295 -8.51 18.63 14.91
N LEU A 296 -7.88 17.49 15.17
CA LEU A 296 -7.39 16.60 14.13
C LEU A 296 -8.53 16.07 13.25
N LEU A 297 -9.65 15.66 13.85
CA LEU A 297 -10.81 15.15 13.08
C LEU A 297 -11.37 16.20 12.13
N ALA A 298 -11.67 17.40 12.65
CA ALA A 298 -12.15 18.53 11.85
C ALA A 298 -11.14 18.92 10.76
N GLY A 299 -9.84 18.88 11.07
CA GLY A 299 -8.74 19.11 10.12
C GLY A 299 -8.75 18.13 8.96
N LEU A 300 -8.75 16.83 9.26
CA LEU A 300 -8.72 15.81 8.20
C LEU A 300 -10.02 15.82 7.39
N ASP A 301 -11.19 16.01 8.03
CA ASP A 301 -12.48 16.16 7.36
C ASP A 301 -12.47 17.33 6.36
N ALA A 302 -12.02 18.50 6.79
CA ALA A 302 -11.90 19.69 5.95
C ALA A 302 -10.95 19.45 4.77
N ILE A 303 -9.82 18.80 4.98
CA ILE A 303 -8.88 18.47 3.90
C ILE A 303 -9.55 17.56 2.85
N VAL A 304 -10.31 16.55 3.27
CA VAL A 304 -11.04 15.67 2.35
C VAL A 304 -12.14 16.43 1.62
N LYS A 305 -12.88 17.33 2.28
CA LYS A 305 -13.89 18.21 1.64
C LYS A 305 -13.30 19.12 0.58
N VAL A 306 -12.17 19.77 0.86
CA VAL A 306 -11.46 20.59 -0.13
C VAL A 306 -11.07 19.75 -1.33
N HIS A 307 -10.57 18.52 -1.12
CA HIS A 307 -10.28 17.62 -2.24
C HIS A 307 -11.54 17.23 -3.02
N GLN A 308 -12.63 16.88 -2.33
CA GLN A 308 -13.90 16.47 -2.92
C GLN A 308 -14.47 17.54 -3.87
N GLU A 309 -14.33 18.81 -3.49
CA GLU A 309 -14.77 19.96 -4.25
C GLU A 309 -13.82 20.30 -5.40
N TRP A 310 -12.52 20.31 -5.15
CA TRP A 310 -11.54 20.84 -6.09
C TRP A 310 -10.87 19.80 -6.96
N GLY A 311 -10.94 18.51 -6.67
CA GLY A 311 -10.34 17.47 -7.51
C GLY A 311 -10.92 17.46 -8.93
N ASP A 312 -10.11 17.09 -9.91
CA ASP A 312 -10.58 16.93 -11.29
C ASP A 312 -11.56 15.74 -11.40
N ARG A 313 -12.71 15.97 -12.02
CA ARG A 313 -13.74 14.95 -12.31
C ARG A 313 -13.91 14.69 -13.81
N GLN A 314 -13.14 15.36 -14.67
CA GLN A 314 -13.06 15.11 -16.11
C GLN A 314 -11.90 14.17 -16.43
N ASN A 315 -10.70 14.46 -15.93
CA ASN A 315 -9.50 13.68 -16.22
C ASN A 315 -9.06 12.86 -14.99
N ARG A 316 -9.40 11.58 -15.01
CA ARG A 316 -9.05 10.63 -13.93
C ARG A 316 -7.55 10.46 -13.70
N HIS A 317 -6.69 10.87 -14.64
CA HIS A 317 -5.24 10.89 -14.45
C HIS A 317 -4.79 12.01 -13.52
N TRP A 318 -5.55 13.11 -13.44
CA TRP A 318 -5.29 14.28 -12.62
C TRP A 318 -6.24 14.43 -11.42
N ALA A 319 -7.14 13.47 -11.21
CA ALA A 319 -8.18 13.49 -10.17
C ALA A 319 -7.69 13.25 -8.72
N ARG A 320 -6.39 13.08 -8.47
CA ARG A 320 -5.84 12.83 -7.12
C ARG A 320 -5.40 14.13 -6.44
N LEU A 321 -5.45 14.17 -5.11
CA LEU A 321 -5.10 15.35 -4.30
C LEU A 321 -3.75 15.97 -4.68
N LYS A 322 -2.73 15.14 -4.99
CA LYS A 322 -1.41 15.62 -5.41
C LYS A 322 -1.44 16.65 -6.56
N TYR A 323 -2.42 16.57 -7.47
CA TYR A 323 -2.54 17.50 -8.58
C TYR A 323 -3.21 18.80 -8.17
N VAL A 324 -4.14 18.77 -7.21
CA VAL A 324 -4.69 19.98 -6.58
C VAL A 324 -3.54 20.72 -5.89
N VAL A 325 -2.77 20.02 -5.06
CA VAL A 325 -1.60 20.58 -4.35
C VAL A 325 -0.56 21.12 -5.32
N HIS A 326 -0.27 20.41 -6.41
CA HIS A 326 0.69 20.85 -7.43
C HIS A 326 0.26 22.14 -8.13
N ALA A 327 -0.99 22.20 -8.61
CA ALA A 327 -1.44 23.32 -9.44
C ALA A 327 -1.94 24.52 -8.62
N LYS A 328 -2.39 24.35 -7.37
CA LYS A 328 -2.85 25.44 -6.50
C LYS A 328 -1.80 25.90 -5.48
N GLY A 329 -0.88 25.03 -5.09
CA GLY A 329 0.09 25.31 -4.03
C GLY A 329 -0.44 25.07 -2.61
N MET A 330 0.48 25.03 -1.65
CA MET A 330 0.19 24.71 -0.25
C MET A 330 -0.51 25.85 0.50
N ASP A 331 -0.15 27.10 0.22
CA ASP A 331 -0.73 28.26 0.91
C ASP A 331 -2.22 28.39 0.59
N TRP A 332 -2.56 28.29 -0.69
CA TRP A 332 -3.95 28.22 -1.13
C TRP A 332 -4.71 27.10 -0.41
N TYR A 333 -4.11 25.91 -0.29
CA TYR A 333 -4.78 24.77 0.37
C TYR A 333 -5.02 25.04 1.86
N ARG A 334 -4.03 25.64 2.55
CA ARG A 334 -4.18 26.05 3.96
C ARG A 334 -5.32 27.05 4.13
N GLU A 335 -5.45 28.01 3.22
CA GLU A 335 -6.56 28.98 3.23
C GLU A 335 -7.91 28.30 3.06
N GLN A 336 -8.04 27.34 2.13
CA GLN A 336 -9.30 26.61 1.95
C GLN A 336 -9.69 25.80 3.19
N VAL A 337 -8.72 25.17 3.86
CA VAL A 337 -8.98 24.45 5.11
C VAL A 337 -9.37 25.42 6.22
N ARG A 338 -8.65 26.54 6.39
CA ARG A 338 -8.98 27.57 7.39
C ARG A 338 -10.36 28.20 7.15
N ALA A 339 -10.81 28.31 5.91
CA ALA A 339 -12.15 28.78 5.61
C ALA A 339 -13.26 27.85 6.15
N LEU A 340 -12.98 26.55 6.31
CA LEU A 340 -13.94 25.57 6.83
C LEU A 340 -13.91 25.44 8.35
N ILE A 341 -12.73 25.55 8.98
CA ILE A 341 -12.55 25.21 10.41
C ILE A 341 -11.89 26.31 11.24
N GLY A 342 -11.63 27.49 10.65
CA GLY A 342 -10.90 28.58 11.30
C GLY A 342 -9.39 28.34 11.40
N ASN A 343 -8.70 29.26 12.07
CA ASN A 343 -7.25 29.18 12.29
C ASN A 343 -6.91 28.29 13.50
N VAL A 344 -7.21 26.99 13.40
CA VAL A 344 -7.13 26.00 14.50
C VAL A 344 -5.92 25.06 14.39
N PHE A 345 -5.00 25.32 13.48
CA PHE A 345 -3.77 24.56 13.29
C PHE A 345 -2.58 25.50 13.04
N ASP A 346 -1.42 25.09 13.53
CA ASP A 346 -0.19 25.88 13.47
C ASP A 346 0.55 25.69 12.14
N PRO A 347 1.47 26.60 11.78
CA PRO A 347 2.41 26.38 10.69
C PRO A 347 3.14 25.02 10.80
N PRO A 348 3.50 24.39 9.68
CA PRO A 348 4.23 23.13 9.70
C PRO A 348 5.65 23.27 10.25
N ASP A 349 6.17 22.18 10.79
CA ASP A 349 7.61 21.98 11.02
C ASP A 349 8.21 21.29 9.79
N GLU A 350 8.98 22.04 9.00
CA GLU A 350 9.67 21.53 7.80
C GLU A 350 10.90 20.66 8.14
N THR A 351 11.27 20.56 9.41
CA THR A 351 12.45 19.81 9.89
C THR A 351 12.11 18.51 10.60
N LEU A 352 10.82 18.24 10.84
CA LEU A 352 10.36 17.07 11.59
C LEU A 352 10.93 15.77 11.01
N ASP A 353 11.57 14.98 11.87
CA ASP A 353 12.00 13.64 11.53
C ASP A 353 10.88 12.63 11.72
N ILE A 354 10.40 12.07 10.62
CA ILE A 354 9.37 11.02 10.61
C ILE A 354 9.96 9.60 10.66
N GLY A 355 11.28 9.46 10.66
CA GLY A 355 11.97 8.18 10.79
C GLY A 355 11.95 7.30 9.53
N PRO A 356 12.69 6.18 9.56
CA PRO A 356 12.75 5.23 8.47
C PRO A 356 11.51 4.32 8.44
N ARG A 357 11.35 3.58 7.35
CA ARG A 357 10.40 2.48 7.25
C ARG A 357 10.85 1.29 8.10
N HIS A 358 10.18 1.03 9.22
CA HIS A 358 10.40 -0.20 9.99
C HIS A 358 9.58 -1.37 9.42
N LEU A 359 10.21 -2.55 9.37
CA LEU A 359 9.57 -3.80 8.90
C LEU A 359 8.87 -4.56 10.03
N HIS A 360 9.30 -4.32 11.27
CA HIS A 360 8.82 -4.98 12.49
C HIS A 360 9.03 -6.50 12.53
N HIS A 361 10.05 -7.04 11.87
CA HIS A 361 10.32 -8.48 11.89
C HIS A 361 10.98 -8.94 13.19
N GLY A 362 10.74 -10.20 13.57
CA GLY A 362 11.35 -10.84 14.74
C GLY A 362 10.66 -10.48 16.06
N TRP A 363 11.35 -10.79 17.17
CA TRP A 363 10.82 -10.60 18.52
C TRP A 363 10.88 -9.15 18.98
N ILE A 364 9.72 -8.62 19.35
CA ILE A 364 9.56 -7.24 19.82
C ILE A 364 8.79 -7.28 21.15
N ARG A 365 9.32 -6.62 22.18
CA ARG A 365 8.63 -6.51 23.47
C ARG A 365 7.43 -5.56 23.33
N GLN A 366 6.34 -5.85 24.02
CA GLN A 366 5.14 -5.02 24.08
C GLN A 366 5.14 -4.23 25.40
N PRO A 367 5.51 -2.93 25.41
CA PRO A 367 5.70 -2.18 26.65
C PRO A 367 4.46 -2.11 27.54
N SER A 368 3.26 -2.03 26.95
CA SER A 368 2.01 -1.87 27.69
C SER A 368 1.60 -3.08 28.55
N ASN A 369 2.07 -4.29 28.23
CA ASN A 369 1.66 -5.53 28.91
C ASN A 369 2.82 -6.47 29.27
N GLY A 370 4.06 -6.18 28.83
CA GLY A 370 5.25 -6.98 29.09
C GLY A 370 5.34 -8.29 28.28
N LEU A 371 4.37 -8.57 27.41
CA LEU A 371 4.36 -9.71 26.49
C LEU A 371 5.22 -9.42 25.25
N TRP A 372 5.25 -10.34 24.31
CA TRP A 372 6.04 -10.25 23.09
C TRP A 372 5.17 -10.33 21.84
N ALA A 373 5.58 -9.60 20.81
CA ALA A 373 5.13 -9.79 19.45
C ALA A 373 6.24 -10.45 18.61
N TYR A 374 5.84 -11.19 17.58
CA TYR A 374 6.72 -11.72 16.56
C TYR A 374 6.27 -11.25 15.18
N GLY A 375 7.10 -10.46 14.49
CA GLY A 375 6.85 -10.11 13.10
C GLY A 375 7.35 -11.19 12.15
N ALA A 376 6.43 -11.84 11.46
CA ALA A 376 6.72 -12.87 10.50
C ALA A 376 6.77 -12.30 9.08
N TYR A 377 7.93 -12.40 8.42
CA TYR A 377 8.10 -12.02 7.03
C TYR A 377 7.30 -12.96 6.12
N ILE A 378 6.41 -12.40 5.30
CA ILE A 378 5.65 -13.16 4.32
C ILE A 378 6.04 -12.64 2.94
N GLU A 379 6.75 -13.46 2.15
CA GLU A 379 7.23 -13.06 0.84
C GLU A 379 6.06 -12.59 -0.05
N ASN A 380 6.12 -11.31 -0.44
CA ASN A 380 5.04 -10.61 -1.15
C ASN A 380 3.66 -10.68 -0.47
N GLY A 381 3.58 -10.93 0.83
CA GLY A 381 2.33 -11.11 1.55
C GLY A 381 1.45 -12.24 1.03
N ARG A 382 2.00 -13.22 0.33
CA ARG A 382 1.25 -14.37 -0.17
C ARG A 382 1.27 -15.48 0.88
N LEU A 383 0.13 -15.70 1.53
CA LEU A 383 -0.09 -16.86 2.38
C LEU A 383 -0.66 -18.00 1.53
N ILE A 384 0.18 -18.96 1.23
CA ILE A 384 -0.11 -20.13 0.41
C ILE A 384 0.71 -21.31 0.93
N ASP A 385 0.19 -22.53 0.78
CA ASP A 385 0.93 -23.74 1.08
C ASP A 385 1.67 -24.25 -0.18
N GLY A 386 2.95 -24.53 -0.06
CA GLY A 386 3.76 -24.83 -1.23
C GLY A 386 5.13 -25.44 -0.97
N PRO A 387 5.94 -25.56 -2.04
CA PRO A 387 7.21 -26.30 -1.99
C PRO A 387 8.19 -25.76 -0.94
N GLU A 388 8.18 -24.45 -0.68
CA GLU A 388 9.07 -23.83 0.30
C GLU A 388 8.52 -23.90 1.73
N ALA A 389 7.23 -23.63 1.90
CA ALA A 389 6.59 -23.52 3.21
C ALA A 389 5.06 -23.68 3.12
N ASP A 390 4.48 -24.20 4.20
CA ASP A 390 3.05 -24.37 4.41
C ASP A 390 2.49 -23.19 5.25
N LEU A 391 2.53 -21.97 4.69
CA LEU A 391 2.26 -20.75 5.44
C LEU A 391 0.80 -20.60 5.91
N LYS A 392 -0.20 -21.12 5.18
CA LYS A 392 -1.59 -21.07 5.64
C LYS A 392 -1.78 -21.97 6.85
N LYS A 393 -1.30 -23.22 6.77
CA LYS A 393 -1.33 -24.17 7.90
C LYS A 393 -0.54 -23.65 9.09
N MET A 394 0.61 -23.00 8.85
CA MET A 394 1.40 -22.37 9.91
C MET A 394 0.55 -21.36 10.67
N VAL A 395 -0.04 -20.38 9.99
CA VAL A 395 -0.81 -19.32 10.66
C VAL A 395 -2.01 -19.91 11.41
N ARG A 396 -2.73 -20.87 10.79
CA ARG A 396 -3.83 -21.61 11.45
C ARG A 396 -3.36 -22.28 12.73
N HIS A 397 -2.28 -23.05 12.66
CA HIS A 397 -1.72 -23.78 13.80
C HIS A 397 -1.32 -22.83 14.94
N LEU A 398 -0.64 -21.73 14.63
CA LEU A 398 -0.21 -20.76 15.65
C LEU A 398 -1.42 -20.10 16.33
N MET A 399 -2.40 -19.67 15.55
CA MET A 399 -3.63 -19.09 16.08
C MET A 399 -4.39 -20.07 16.98
N GLU A 400 -4.36 -21.37 16.68
CA GLU A 400 -5.00 -22.45 17.45
C GLU A 400 -4.26 -22.87 18.73
N ASN A 401 -2.93 -22.72 18.76
CA ASN A 401 -2.10 -23.28 19.82
C ASN A 401 -1.46 -22.23 20.74
N PHE A 402 -1.57 -20.95 20.39
CA PHE A 402 -1.06 -19.83 21.19
C PHE A 402 -2.17 -18.78 21.40
N PRO A 403 -2.11 -18.01 22.50
CA PRO A 403 -3.08 -16.95 22.79
C PRO A 403 -2.76 -15.67 22.02
N VAL A 404 -2.60 -15.78 20.70
CA VAL A 404 -2.12 -14.68 19.85
C VAL A 404 -3.25 -14.01 19.08
N ASN A 405 -3.07 -12.73 18.81
CA ASN A 405 -3.79 -12.02 17.76
C ASN A 405 -2.85 -11.72 16.59
N ILE A 406 -3.42 -11.43 15.42
CA ILE A 406 -2.67 -11.07 14.22
C ILE A 406 -2.96 -9.62 13.83
N LEU A 407 -1.90 -8.87 13.49
CA LEU A 407 -2.01 -7.63 12.74
C LEU A 407 -1.27 -7.76 11.41
N ILE A 408 -1.79 -7.09 10.38
CA ILE A 408 -1.19 -7.02 9.05
C ILE A 408 -0.34 -5.76 8.96
N THR A 409 0.90 -5.88 8.52
CA THR A 409 1.80 -4.73 8.39
C THR A 409 1.63 -4.00 7.05
N PRO A 410 2.01 -2.72 6.95
CA PRO A 410 2.02 -2.00 5.67
C PRO A 410 3.07 -2.52 4.66
N ASN A 411 3.92 -3.46 5.11
CA ASN A 411 4.96 -4.14 4.33
C ASN A 411 4.50 -5.52 3.81
N GLN A 412 3.22 -5.87 3.99
CA GLN A 412 2.62 -7.15 3.57
C GLN A 412 2.93 -8.35 4.50
N ASP A 413 3.40 -8.08 5.71
CA ASP A 413 3.78 -9.12 6.68
C ASP A 413 2.70 -9.32 7.76
N LEU A 414 2.91 -10.32 8.62
CA LEU A 414 2.09 -10.54 9.81
C LEU A 414 2.85 -10.19 11.09
N LEU A 415 2.13 -9.66 12.06
CA LEU A 415 2.59 -9.48 13.43
C LEU A 415 1.71 -10.33 14.35
N PHE A 416 2.29 -11.36 14.94
CA PHE A 416 1.65 -12.13 16.02
C PHE A 416 1.92 -11.44 17.34
N THR A 417 0.89 -11.21 18.14
CA THR A 417 1.01 -10.42 19.38
C THR A 417 0.65 -11.24 20.60
N ASP A 418 0.97 -10.71 21.78
CA ASP A 418 0.51 -11.22 23.07
C ASP A 418 1.11 -12.61 23.40
N ILE A 419 2.34 -12.85 22.95
CA ILE A 419 3.10 -14.08 23.16
C ILE A 419 3.83 -14.01 24.50
N PRO A 420 3.61 -14.96 25.43
CA PRO A 420 4.39 -15.07 26.66
C PRO A 420 5.89 -15.33 26.41
N ALA A 421 6.75 -14.80 27.28
CA ALA A 421 8.21 -14.90 27.10
C ALA A 421 8.73 -16.35 27.10
N ASP A 422 8.13 -17.23 27.90
CA ASP A 422 8.43 -18.66 27.97
C ASP A 422 7.94 -19.45 26.74
N ALA A 423 6.98 -18.91 25.98
CA ALA A 423 6.46 -19.51 24.77
C ALA A 423 7.32 -19.24 23.52
N LYS A 424 8.25 -18.27 23.56
CA LYS A 424 9.02 -17.81 22.37
C LYS A 424 9.72 -18.95 21.62
N LYS A 425 10.46 -19.80 22.33
CA LYS A 425 11.20 -20.91 21.73
C LYS A 425 10.27 -21.94 21.09
N ARG A 426 9.14 -22.24 21.74
CA ARG A 426 8.11 -23.14 21.19
C ARG A 426 7.49 -22.52 19.95
N PHE A 427 7.14 -21.23 19.99
CA PHE A 427 6.55 -20.49 18.87
C PHE A 427 7.42 -20.55 17.60
N GLU A 428 8.73 -20.29 17.74
CA GLU A 428 9.70 -20.43 16.64
C GLU A 428 9.79 -21.86 16.11
N THR A 429 9.87 -22.84 17.02
CA THR A 429 9.94 -24.25 16.64
C THR A 429 8.70 -24.68 15.86
N GLU A 430 7.51 -24.27 16.30
CA GLU A 430 6.25 -24.57 15.60
C GLU A 430 6.18 -23.89 14.22
N MET A 431 6.64 -22.64 14.08
CA MET A 431 6.76 -21.99 12.77
C MET A 431 7.66 -22.78 11.82
N GLN A 432 8.85 -23.17 12.28
CA GLN A 432 9.85 -23.87 11.47
C GLN A 432 9.37 -25.25 11.00
N ARG A 433 8.47 -25.92 11.72
CA ARG A 433 7.85 -27.19 11.29
C ARG A 433 7.08 -27.07 9.98
N PHE A 434 6.61 -25.86 9.65
CA PHE A 434 5.93 -25.56 8.38
C PHE A 434 6.85 -24.98 7.31
N GLY A 435 8.18 -25.06 7.48
CA GLY A 435 9.17 -24.55 6.50
C GLY A 435 9.40 -23.03 6.57
N TYR A 436 8.77 -22.33 7.52
CA TYR A 436 8.95 -20.89 7.66
C TYR A 436 10.40 -20.50 8.00
N GLY A 437 10.82 -19.35 7.47
CA GLY A 437 12.13 -18.76 7.73
C GLY A 437 13.19 -19.11 6.68
N LYS A 438 12.85 -19.99 5.72
CA LYS A 438 13.81 -20.48 4.72
C LYS A 438 13.31 -20.33 3.27
N ARG A 439 14.28 -20.16 2.37
CA ARG A 439 14.15 -20.19 0.91
C ARG A 439 15.27 -21.07 0.36
N HIS A 440 14.94 -22.09 -0.44
CA HIS A 440 15.92 -23.07 -0.95
C HIS A 440 16.80 -23.67 0.16
N GLY A 441 16.23 -23.91 1.33
CA GLY A 441 16.94 -24.45 2.51
C GLY A 441 17.85 -23.48 3.27
N LYS A 442 18.00 -22.23 2.81
CA LYS A 442 18.78 -21.16 3.47
C LYS A 442 17.85 -20.19 4.20
N ASP A 443 18.34 -19.57 5.26
CA ASP A 443 17.57 -18.54 5.98
C ASP A 443 17.26 -17.34 5.07
N TYR A 444 16.11 -16.68 5.29
CA TYR A 444 15.76 -15.49 4.53
C TYR A 444 16.83 -14.40 4.63
N SER A 445 17.32 -13.96 3.47
CA SER A 445 18.31 -12.89 3.38
C SER A 445 17.72 -11.54 3.81
N THR A 446 18.60 -10.60 4.17
CA THR A 446 18.19 -9.24 4.57
C THR A 446 17.53 -8.52 3.41
N LEU A 447 18.11 -8.63 2.21
CA LEU A 447 17.61 -8.03 0.99
C LEU A 447 16.19 -8.54 0.66
N ARG A 448 15.95 -9.85 0.84
CA ARG A 448 14.63 -10.46 0.66
C ARG A 448 13.59 -9.84 1.56
N LYS A 449 13.87 -9.81 2.87
CA LYS A 449 12.96 -9.26 3.89
C LYS A 449 12.65 -7.77 3.67
N ALA A 450 13.60 -7.02 3.12
CA ALA A 450 13.43 -5.59 2.86
C ALA A 450 12.59 -5.28 1.61
N SER A 451 12.49 -6.22 0.68
CA SER A 451 11.94 -6.03 -0.67
C SER A 451 10.44 -6.34 -0.77
N VAL A 452 9.77 -5.74 -1.75
CA VAL A 452 8.30 -5.84 -1.87
C VAL A 452 7.81 -5.74 -3.31
N ALA A 453 6.87 -6.61 -3.69
CA ALA A 453 6.18 -6.53 -4.98
C ALA A 453 4.67 -6.31 -4.86
N CYS A 454 4.07 -5.79 -5.92
CA CYS A 454 2.62 -5.86 -6.10
C CYS A 454 2.22 -7.21 -6.71
N VAL A 455 0.91 -7.48 -6.80
CA VAL A 455 0.41 -8.75 -7.37
C VAL A 455 0.92 -8.96 -8.80
N GLY A 456 0.67 -8.02 -9.72
CA GLY A 456 1.08 -8.18 -11.12
C GLY A 456 0.26 -9.26 -11.84
N LEU A 457 0.86 -9.95 -12.80
CA LEU A 457 0.25 -11.10 -13.46
C LEU A 457 0.06 -12.27 -12.46
N PRO A 458 -0.88 -13.19 -12.75
CA PRO A 458 -1.77 -13.23 -13.92
C PRO A 458 -3.14 -12.57 -13.69
N THR A 459 -3.45 -12.08 -12.48
CA THR A 459 -4.80 -11.60 -12.16
C THR A 459 -4.98 -10.09 -12.40
N CYS A 460 -3.94 -9.26 -12.18
CA CYS A 460 -4.07 -7.82 -12.36
C CYS A 460 -4.25 -7.46 -13.84
N ARG A 461 -5.44 -6.98 -14.20
CA ARG A 461 -5.77 -6.50 -15.57
C ARG A 461 -4.96 -5.30 -16.08
N LEU A 462 -4.24 -4.61 -15.19
CA LEU A 462 -3.47 -3.42 -15.52
C LEU A 462 -1.96 -3.69 -15.69
N SER A 463 -1.49 -4.90 -15.36
CA SER A 463 -0.07 -5.22 -15.38
C SER A 463 0.48 -5.31 -16.81
N TYR A 464 1.71 -4.86 -17.05
CA TYR A 464 2.40 -5.07 -18.33
C TYR A 464 3.31 -6.29 -18.29
N THR A 465 3.88 -6.58 -17.13
CA THR A 465 4.75 -7.72 -16.82
C THR A 465 4.49 -8.20 -15.39
N ASP A 466 5.23 -9.21 -14.96
CA ASP A 466 5.19 -9.77 -13.63
C ASP A 466 5.65 -8.79 -12.54
N SER A 467 5.35 -9.15 -11.29
CA SER A 467 5.99 -8.52 -10.15
C SER A 467 6.07 -9.49 -8.97
N GLU A 468 4.96 -10.05 -8.51
CA GLU A 468 4.95 -10.96 -7.36
C GLU A 468 5.71 -12.25 -7.64
N LEU A 469 5.54 -12.80 -8.85
CA LEU A 469 6.27 -14.00 -9.28
C LEU A 469 7.74 -13.69 -9.60
N PHE A 470 8.04 -12.47 -10.03
CA PHE A 470 9.39 -12.09 -10.45
C PHE A 470 10.31 -11.71 -9.29
N LEU A 471 9.80 -11.01 -8.26
CA LEU A 471 10.66 -10.57 -7.16
C LEU A 471 11.44 -11.72 -6.50
N PRO A 472 10.84 -12.87 -6.15
CA PRO A 472 11.58 -13.98 -5.56
C PRO A 472 12.72 -14.49 -6.45
N GLU A 473 12.53 -14.55 -7.77
CA GLU A 473 13.56 -14.96 -8.72
C GLU A 473 14.73 -13.98 -8.77
N LEU A 474 14.44 -12.66 -8.84
CA LEU A 474 15.48 -11.63 -8.82
C LEU A 474 16.31 -11.72 -7.52
N ILE A 475 15.63 -11.92 -6.39
CA ILE A 475 16.31 -12.00 -5.09
C ILE A 475 17.08 -13.32 -4.96
N ASP A 476 16.56 -14.45 -5.46
CA ASP A 476 17.29 -15.73 -5.50
C ASP A 476 18.61 -15.59 -6.29
N GLU A 477 18.57 -14.89 -7.43
CA GLU A 477 19.75 -14.63 -8.25
C GLU A 477 20.76 -13.72 -7.52
N LEU A 478 20.30 -12.62 -6.91
CA LEU A 478 21.15 -11.71 -6.14
C LEU A 478 21.75 -12.37 -4.89
N ASP A 479 20.96 -13.19 -4.18
CA ASP A 479 21.43 -14.02 -3.06
C ASP A 479 22.54 -14.98 -3.53
N GLY A 480 22.35 -15.62 -4.70
CA GLY A 480 23.33 -16.51 -5.33
C GLY A 480 24.62 -15.80 -5.75
N ARG A 481 24.53 -14.51 -6.12
CA ARG A 481 25.67 -13.63 -6.43
C ARG A 481 26.34 -13.03 -5.17
N GLY A 482 25.80 -13.29 -3.98
CA GLY A 482 26.39 -12.86 -2.71
C GLY A 482 25.88 -11.52 -2.17
N TRP A 483 24.73 -11.02 -2.64
CA TRP A 483 24.16 -9.72 -2.23
C TRP A 483 23.04 -9.82 -1.18
N GLY A 484 22.79 -11.00 -0.62
CA GLY A 484 21.71 -11.20 0.34
C GLY A 484 21.85 -10.41 1.65
N HIS A 485 23.06 -9.98 2.01
CA HIS A 485 23.33 -9.20 3.22
C HIS A 485 22.89 -7.73 3.12
N MET A 486 22.58 -7.24 1.91
CA MET A 486 22.19 -5.85 1.69
C MET A 486 20.96 -5.48 2.53
N THR A 487 21.05 -4.34 3.21
CA THR A 487 19.98 -3.74 4.03
C THR A 487 19.06 -2.81 3.22
N GLU A 488 19.34 -2.69 1.92
CA GLU A 488 18.62 -1.88 0.95
C GLU A 488 17.38 -2.62 0.44
N SER A 489 16.40 -1.88 -0.11
CA SER A 489 15.14 -2.50 -0.58
C SER A 489 14.94 -2.39 -2.08
N ILE A 490 14.33 -3.45 -2.64
CA ILE A 490 13.88 -3.48 -4.02
C ILE A 490 12.35 -3.48 -4.05
N GLY A 491 11.77 -2.50 -4.75
CA GLY A 491 10.34 -2.43 -4.99
C GLY A 491 9.99 -2.78 -6.43
N ILE A 492 9.13 -3.78 -6.67
CA ILE A 492 8.70 -4.14 -8.03
C ILE A 492 7.20 -3.93 -8.22
N SER A 493 6.82 -3.15 -9.23
CA SER A 493 5.42 -3.02 -9.66
C SER A 493 5.31 -3.35 -11.14
N GLY A 494 4.40 -4.26 -11.51
CA GLY A 494 4.25 -4.70 -12.91
C GLY A 494 3.67 -3.65 -13.87
N CYS A 495 3.29 -2.46 -13.37
CA CYS A 495 2.93 -1.31 -14.22
C CYS A 495 3.06 0.04 -13.49
N GLU A 496 2.83 1.11 -14.24
CA GLU A 496 2.91 2.52 -13.86
C GLU A 496 2.01 2.94 -12.67
N ARG A 497 1.08 2.09 -12.23
CA ARG A 497 0.25 2.32 -11.03
C ARG A 497 1.04 2.24 -9.72
N GLN A 498 2.20 1.57 -9.72
CA GLN A 498 3.19 1.59 -8.65
C GLN A 498 2.62 1.16 -7.27
N CYS A 499 1.91 0.04 -7.24
CA CYS A 499 1.18 -0.45 -6.06
C CYS A 499 2.09 -0.88 -4.89
N SER A 500 3.35 -1.25 -5.16
CA SER A 500 4.37 -1.58 -4.16
C SER A 500 5.20 -0.37 -3.69
N ARG A 501 4.86 0.84 -4.16
CA ARG A 501 5.62 2.06 -3.90
C ARG A 501 7.11 1.95 -4.28
N PRO A 502 7.47 1.51 -5.50
CA PRO A 502 8.87 1.36 -5.91
C PRO A 502 9.67 2.66 -5.81
N ALA A 503 9.02 3.81 -5.96
CA ALA A 503 9.69 5.10 -5.88
C ALA A 503 9.93 5.58 -4.42
N THR A 504 9.57 4.82 -3.39
CA THR A 504 10.01 5.06 -2.00
C THR A 504 11.05 4.04 -1.54
N LYS A 505 11.54 3.20 -2.47
CA LYS A 505 12.60 2.21 -2.24
C LYS A 505 13.92 2.74 -2.79
N THR A 506 15.02 2.17 -2.33
CA THR A 506 16.35 2.57 -2.81
C THR A 506 16.58 2.14 -4.27
N ILE A 507 16.00 1.01 -4.68
CA ILE A 507 15.86 0.61 -6.08
C ILE A 507 14.40 0.26 -6.40
N GLY A 508 13.83 0.95 -7.38
CA GLY A 508 12.48 0.69 -7.88
C GLY A 508 12.47 0.13 -9.30
N TRP A 509 11.65 -0.90 -9.55
CA TRP A 509 11.35 -1.42 -10.87
C TRP A 509 9.86 -1.23 -11.20
N VAL A 510 9.58 -0.57 -12.31
CA VAL A 510 8.23 -0.30 -12.80
C VAL A 510 8.06 -0.94 -14.17
N GLY A 511 7.14 -1.88 -14.33
CA GLY A 511 6.88 -2.54 -15.60
C GLY A 511 6.65 -1.52 -16.72
N SER A 512 7.36 -1.69 -17.83
CA SER A 512 7.35 -0.80 -19.00
C SER A 512 6.92 -1.50 -20.30
N GLY A 513 6.73 -2.82 -20.25
CA GLY A 513 6.28 -3.68 -21.34
C GLY A 513 6.33 -5.13 -20.91
N LYS A 514 6.03 -6.07 -21.82
CA LYS A 514 6.18 -7.52 -21.54
C LYS A 514 7.62 -7.84 -21.19
N ASP A 515 7.87 -8.41 -20.01
CA ASP A 515 9.18 -8.79 -19.48
C ASP A 515 10.20 -7.64 -19.49
N ARG A 516 9.71 -6.41 -19.25
CA ARG A 516 10.51 -5.18 -19.29
C ARG A 516 10.17 -4.26 -18.13
N TYR A 517 11.21 -3.67 -17.55
CA TYR A 517 11.07 -2.75 -16.42
C TYR A 517 11.84 -1.45 -16.67
N GLN A 518 11.27 -0.35 -16.20
CA GLN A 518 11.93 0.94 -16.03
C GLN A 518 12.48 1.03 -14.61
N ILE A 519 13.73 1.47 -14.47
CA ILE A 519 14.33 1.72 -13.16
C ILE A 519 13.89 3.07 -12.58
N LYS A 520 13.79 3.12 -11.26
CA LYS A 520 13.73 4.34 -10.46
C LYS A 520 14.78 4.29 -9.34
N LEU A 521 15.51 5.38 -9.18
CA LEU A 521 16.58 5.53 -8.17
C LEU A 521 16.34 6.79 -7.35
N LEU A 522 17.19 7.02 -6.35
CA LEU A 522 17.19 8.18 -5.45
C LEU A 522 16.11 8.19 -4.35
N GLY A 523 15.24 7.17 -4.30
CA GLY A 523 14.28 7.00 -3.22
C GLY A 523 14.96 6.65 -1.91
N THR A 524 14.43 7.14 -0.79
CA THR A 524 14.93 6.85 0.56
C THR A 524 13.89 6.10 1.39
N GLU A 525 14.34 5.19 2.27
CA GLU A 525 13.46 4.36 3.12
C GLU A 525 12.63 5.18 4.12
N ASP A 526 13.06 6.38 4.48
CA ASP A 526 12.31 7.34 5.29
C ASP A 526 11.26 8.12 4.48
N ALA A 527 11.16 7.87 3.17
CA ALA A 527 10.30 8.57 2.23
C ALA A 527 10.45 10.11 2.28
N ARG A 528 11.66 10.60 2.55
CA ARG A 528 12.02 12.03 2.39
C ARG A 528 12.35 12.40 0.96
N HIS A 529 12.93 11.46 0.21
CA HIS A 529 13.25 11.63 -1.20
C HIS A 529 12.45 10.66 -2.05
N GLN A 530 11.87 11.17 -3.12
CA GLN A 530 11.10 10.41 -4.09
C GLN A 530 12.06 9.87 -5.15
N GLY A 531 11.94 8.59 -5.46
CA GLY A 531 12.64 7.96 -6.55
C GLY A 531 12.16 8.44 -7.92
N GLU A 532 13.10 8.67 -8.81
CA GLU A 532 12.90 9.25 -10.14
C GLU A 532 13.48 8.33 -11.22
N ALA A 533 13.02 8.49 -12.46
CA ALA A 533 13.62 7.81 -13.59
C ALA A 533 15.09 8.24 -13.74
N LEU A 534 15.97 7.32 -14.15
CA LEU A 534 17.37 7.66 -14.37
C LEU A 534 17.52 8.58 -15.59
N THR A 535 17.97 9.81 -15.37
CA THR A 535 18.17 10.80 -16.45
C THR A 535 19.55 11.43 -16.42
N ASP A 536 20.07 11.85 -17.57
CA ASP A 536 21.26 12.73 -17.62
C ASP A 536 20.88 14.21 -17.48
N ASN A 537 21.89 15.08 -17.46
CA ASN A 537 21.70 16.54 -17.35
C ASN A 537 20.92 17.17 -18.51
N GLU A 538 20.78 16.47 -19.64
CA GLU A 538 20.00 16.90 -20.81
C GLU A 538 18.54 16.38 -20.75
N GLY A 539 18.21 15.57 -19.74
CA GLY A 539 16.90 14.99 -19.54
C GLY A 539 16.63 13.74 -20.38
N LYS A 540 17.66 13.13 -20.98
CA LYS A 540 17.52 11.82 -21.64
C LYS A 540 17.36 10.74 -20.58
N VAL A 541 16.35 9.90 -20.75
CA VAL A 541 16.02 8.80 -19.83
C VAL A 541 16.80 7.54 -20.22
N TYR A 542 17.48 6.93 -19.25
CA TYR A 542 18.19 5.65 -19.40
C TYR A 542 17.46 4.54 -18.67
N LEU A 543 17.75 3.28 -19.04
CA LEU A 543 17.18 2.10 -18.39
C LEU A 543 15.64 2.15 -18.30
N ARG A 544 15.02 2.71 -19.34
CA ARG A 544 13.56 2.85 -19.46
C ARG A 544 12.86 1.52 -19.73
N SER A 545 13.59 0.54 -20.26
CA SER A 545 13.03 -0.74 -20.71
C SER A 545 14.06 -1.86 -20.62
N VAL A 546 14.54 -2.11 -19.41
CA VAL A 546 15.49 -3.18 -19.09
C VAL A 546 14.79 -4.54 -19.22
N PRO A 547 15.33 -5.49 -20.00
CA PRO A 547 14.85 -6.88 -19.98
C PRO A 547 14.90 -7.48 -18.58
N ARG A 548 13.88 -8.27 -18.22
CA ARG A 548 13.78 -8.97 -16.93
C ARG A 548 15.09 -9.66 -16.55
N GLU A 549 15.70 -10.38 -17.49
CA GLU A 549 16.92 -11.15 -17.34
C GLU A 549 18.19 -10.32 -17.10
N GLN A 550 18.15 -9.00 -17.35
CA GLN A 550 19.29 -8.10 -17.13
C GLN A 550 19.10 -7.18 -15.91
N THR A 551 18.00 -7.34 -15.15
CA THR A 551 17.75 -6.51 -13.96
C THR A 551 18.73 -6.80 -12.83
N ALA A 552 19.10 -8.07 -12.60
CA ALA A 552 20.09 -8.47 -11.61
C ALA A 552 21.46 -7.83 -11.88
N ASP A 553 21.89 -7.79 -13.15
CA ASP A 553 23.13 -7.15 -13.59
C ASP A 553 23.16 -5.64 -13.26
N VAL A 554 22.03 -4.95 -13.43
CA VAL A 554 21.90 -3.53 -13.09
C VAL A 554 21.95 -3.33 -11.57
N VAL A 555 21.22 -4.14 -10.81
CA VAL A 555 21.18 -4.05 -9.34
C VAL A 555 22.56 -4.31 -8.76
N GLU A 556 23.23 -5.36 -9.21
CA GLU A 556 24.58 -5.71 -8.77
C GLU A 556 25.59 -4.60 -9.06
N ALA A 557 25.58 -4.01 -10.27
CA ALA A 557 26.45 -2.87 -10.59
C ALA A 557 26.23 -1.70 -9.61
N LEU A 558 24.98 -1.41 -9.25
CA LEU A 558 24.65 -0.36 -8.29
C LEU A 558 25.11 -0.70 -6.87
N PHE A 559 24.99 -1.97 -6.43
CA PHE A 559 25.49 -2.42 -5.14
C PHE A 559 27.01 -2.37 -5.05
N GLU A 560 27.73 -2.84 -6.08
CA GLU A 560 29.18 -2.72 -6.19
C GLU A 560 29.63 -1.26 -6.08
N HIS A 561 28.92 -0.34 -6.75
CA HIS A 561 29.22 1.08 -6.67
C HIS A 561 28.97 1.66 -5.28
N TYR A 562 27.87 1.28 -4.66
CA TYR A 562 27.47 1.75 -3.34
C TYR A 562 28.44 1.27 -2.25
N GLU A 563 28.73 -0.03 -2.17
CA GLU A 563 29.64 -0.56 -1.14
C GLU A 563 31.04 0.06 -1.23
N LYS A 564 31.52 0.31 -2.45
CA LYS A 564 32.85 0.90 -2.67
C LYS A 564 32.94 2.39 -2.33
N ASN A 565 31.84 3.14 -2.42
CA ASN A 565 31.88 4.62 -2.41
C ASN A 565 30.95 5.29 -1.39
N ARG A 566 30.18 4.52 -0.61
CA ARG A 566 29.35 5.05 0.47
C ARG A 566 30.19 5.61 1.61
N ARG A 567 29.64 6.58 2.31
CA ARG A 567 30.17 7.04 3.60
C ARG A 567 29.69 6.11 4.72
N ASP A 568 30.37 6.15 5.86
CA ASP A 568 29.94 5.41 7.04
C ASP A 568 28.51 5.78 7.43
N GLY A 569 27.65 4.77 7.59
CA GLY A 569 26.23 4.94 7.93
C GLY A 569 25.34 5.53 6.82
N GLU A 570 25.86 5.83 5.64
CA GLU A 570 25.07 6.38 4.53
C GLU A 570 24.27 5.29 3.83
N ALA A 571 22.93 5.40 3.82
CA ALA A 571 22.04 4.51 3.07
C ALA A 571 22.08 4.77 1.55
N MET A 572 21.79 3.76 0.74
CA MET A 572 21.96 3.80 -0.72
C MET A 572 21.14 4.91 -1.41
N GLY A 573 19.94 5.20 -0.92
CA GLY A 573 19.13 6.31 -1.42
C GLY A 573 19.84 7.67 -1.31
N TYR A 574 20.43 7.95 -0.14
CA TYR A 574 21.19 9.17 0.12
C TYR A 574 22.53 9.18 -0.63
N PHE A 575 23.19 8.03 -0.75
CA PHE A 575 24.35 7.86 -1.60
C PHE A 575 24.07 8.27 -3.05
N HIS A 576 22.97 7.76 -3.64
CA HIS A 576 22.60 8.12 -5.00
C HIS A 576 22.24 9.61 -5.13
N GLN A 577 21.55 10.20 -4.15
CA GLN A 577 21.25 11.64 -4.11
C GLN A 577 22.54 12.47 -4.07
N ARG A 578 23.53 12.07 -3.26
CA ARG A 578 24.83 12.74 -3.15
C ARG A 578 25.62 12.68 -4.45
N LEU A 579 25.62 11.54 -5.13
CA LEU A 579 26.30 11.40 -6.42
C LEU A 579 25.63 12.25 -7.51
N GLY A 580 24.29 12.29 -7.50
CA GLY A 580 23.50 12.85 -8.58
C GLY A 580 23.36 11.89 -9.76
N MET A 581 22.29 12.07 -10.54
CA MET A 581 21.95 11.13 -11.62
C MET A 581 23.04 11.02 -12.70
N GLN A 582 23.69 12.13 -13.05
CA GLN A 582 24.73 12.14 -14.09
C GLN A 582 25.89 11.21 -13.75
N ALA A 583 26.40 11.26 -12.51
CA ALA A 583 27.48 10.39 -12.07
C ALA A 583 27.07 8.90 -12.10
N ILE A 584 25.82 8.60 -11.76
CA ILE A 584 25.27 7.24 -11.84
C ILE A 584 25.21 6.77 -13.30
N VAL A 585 24.73 7.63 -14.21
CA VAL A 585 24.71 7.35 -15.65
C VAL A 585 26.11 7.05 -16.19
N ASP A 586 27.09 7.87 -15.83
CA ASP A 586 28.47 7.71 -16.31
C ASP A 586 29.12 6.43 -15.77
N PHE A 587 28.88 6.09 -14.50
CA PHE A 587 29.28 4.81 -13.93
C PHE A 587 28.67 3.63 -14.69
N LEU A 588 27.35 3.62 -14.89
CA LEU A 588 26.66 2.51 -15.55
C LEU A 588 27.04 2.36 -17.03
N ARG A 589 27.45 3.44 -17.71
CA ARG A 589 27.97 3.39 -19.08
C ARG A 589 29.33 2.71 -19.18
N GLN A 590 30.15 2.85 -18.15
CA GLN A 590 31.51 2.29 -18.11
C GLN A 590 31.52 0.88 -17.50
N HIS A 591 30.49 0.54 -16.73
CA HIS A 591 30.41 -0.75 -16.05
C HIS A 591 30.12 -1.91 -17.03
N PRO A 592 30.92 -2.99 -17.06
CA PRO A 592 30.81 -4.06 -18.07
C PRO A 592 29.43 -4.72 -18.17
N LYS A 593 28.74 -4.88 -17.03
CA LYS A 593 27.41 -5.52 -16.98
C LYS A 593 26.28 -4.64 -17.54
N THR A 594 26.47 -3.32 -17.60
CA THR A 594 25.40 -2.35 -17.94
C THR A 594 25.70 -1.49 -19.15
N ALA A 595 26.94 -1.42 -19.63
CA ALA A 595 27.33 -0.58 -20.77
C ALA A 595 26.44 -0.80 -22.01
N GLY A 596 26.13 -2.06 -22.34
CA GLY A 596 25.27 -2.40 -23.49
C GLY A 596 23.79 -2.00 -23.32
N LEU A 597 23.32 -1.82 -22.08
CA LEU A 597 21.98 -1.32 -21.77
C LEU A 597 21.90 0.21 -21.86
N MET A 598 23.00 0.92 -21.56
CA MET A 598 23.03 2.38 -21.50
C MET A 598 23.11 3.05 -22.89
N GLY A 599 23.43 2.28 -23.94
CA GLY A 599 23.39 2.73 -25.34
C GLY A 599 22.01 2.64 -26.00
N LYS A 600 21.06 1.93 -25.39
CA LYS A 600 19.68 1.74 -25.85
C LYS A 600 18.74 2.70 -25.15
#